data_AF-A0A2V7M4L0-F1
#
_entry.id   AF-A0A2V7M4L0-F1
#
_cell.length_a   1.000
_cell.length_b   1.000
_cell.length_c   1.000
_cell.angle_alpha   90.00
_cell.angle_beta   90.00
_cell.angle_gamma   90.00
#
_symmetry.space_group_name_H-M   'P 1'
#
loop_
_entity.id
_entity.type
_entity.pdbx_description
1 polymer ?
#
loop_
_entity_poly.entity_id
_entity_poly.type
_entity_poly.pdbx_seq_one_letter_code
_entity_poly.pdbx_strand_id
1 'polypeptide(L)'
;MLTAIVFPSLVKRFIQRVAGRIARRSPRAAEQMEKLLAGVDRAHDCMVAFGSPKGLLTLLLAIVISAPSHANKLLAGYVTMRILGIPADFTDILLLQTLISFLLYFAPTPGGSGLAELTSAVVMSVYVSRDLTPSYTLIWRFINSYATVIVGSLIFWYWLRRGLIGREEHVGLS
;
A
#
# COMPACT_ATOMS: atom_id res chain seq x y z
N MET A 1 -4.74 22.34 -1.66
CA MET A 1 -5.59 21.17 -1.33
C MET A 1 -6.95 21.59 -0.81
N LEU A 2 -7.07 22.52 0.15
CA LEU A 2 -8.36 23.08 0.60
C LEU A 2 -9.18 23.79 -0.49
N THR A 3 -8.54 24.36 -1.51
CA THR A 3 -9.22 25.07 -2.61
C THR A 3 -10.02 24.15 -3.54
N ALA A 4 -9.67 22.87 -3.64
CA ALA A 4 -10.42 21.89 -4.44
C ALA A 4 -11.71 21.40 -3.74
N ILE A 5 -11.77 21.55 -2.41
CA ILE A 5 -12.89 21.12 -1.57
C ILE A 5 -14.03 22.14 -1.61
N VAL A 6 -13.73 23.43 -1.76
CA VAL A 6 -14.72 24.51 -1.59
C VAL A 6 -15.34 24.99 -2.92
N PHE A 7 -14.66 24.83 -4.07
CA PHE A 7 -15.16 25.37 -5.36
C PHE A 7 -15.02 24.41 -6.55
N PRO A 8 -15.83 23.34 -6.63
CA PRO A 8 -15.81 22.37 -7.74
C PRO A 8 -16.13 23.00 -9.10
N SER A 9 -16.90 24.10 -9.15
CA SER A 9 -17.28 24.78 -10.40
C SER A 9 -16.15 25.61 -11.03
N LEU A 10 -15.12 25.99 -10.27
CA LEU A 10 -13.98 26.77 -10.76
C LEU A 10 -12.94 25.86 -11.41
N VAL A 11 -12.66 24.71 -10.77
CA VAL A 11 -11.81 23.66 -11.33
C VAL A 11 -12.41 23.12 -12.63
N LYS A 12 -13.72 22.81 -12.64
CA LYS A 12 -14.42 22.34 -13.84
C LYS A 12 -14.36 23.34 -15.00
N ARG A 13 -14.54 24.65 -14.72
CA ARG A 13 -14.42 25.72 -15.73
C ARG A 13 -12.98 25.91 -16.23
N PHE A 14 -11.99 25.77 -15.37
CA PHE A 14 -10.58 25.87 -15.76
C PHE A 14 -10.16 24.69 -16.63
N ILE A 15 -10.55 23.47 -16.24
CA ILE A 15 -10.29 22.27 -17.04
C ILE A 15 -11.02 22.35 -18.38
N GLN A 16 -12.27 22.80 -18.45
CA GLN A 16 -12.98 22.96 -19.73
C GLN A 16 -12.34 24.02 -20.64
N ARG A 17 -11.86 25.15 -20.10
CA ARG A 17 -11.12 26.16 -20.90
C ARG A 17 -9.80 25.62 -21.43
N VAL A 18 -9.07 24.89 -20.62
CA VAL A 18 -7.77 24.30 -21.00
C VAL A 18 -7.99 23.14 -21.97
N ALA A 19 -9.02 22.31 -21.76
CA ALA A 19 -9.43 21.23 -22.64
C ALA A 19 -9.87 21.75 -24.01
N GLY A 20 -10.68 22.81 -24.10
CA GLY A 20 -11.05 23.42 -25.39
C GLY A 20 -9.87 24.01 -26.15
N ARG A 21 -8.82 24.46 -25.44
CA ARG A 21 -7.61 25.03 -26.03
C ARG A 21 -6.58 23.97 -26.44
N ILE A 22 -6.53 22.83 -25.75
CA ILE A 22 -5.63 21.70 -26.01
C ILE A 22 -6.22 20.67 -26.98
N ALA A 23 -7.54 20.48 -26.99
CA ALA A 23 -8.24 19.57 -27.91
C ALA A 23 -8.10 19.98 -29.39
N ARG A 24 -7.79 21.25 -29.68
CA ARG A 24 -7.43 21.69 -31.04
C ARG A 24 -6.06 21.20 -31.51
N ARG A 25 -5.22 20.63 -30.62
CA ARG A 25 -3.80 20.36 -30.91
C ARG A 25 -3.43 18.88 -30.98
N SER A 26 -4.21 17.96 -30.41
CA SER A 26 -3.95 16.52 -30.50
C SER A 26 -5.13 15.66 -30.00
N PRO A 27 -5.58 14.64 -30.76
CA PRO A 27 -6.64 13.71 -30.33
C PRO A 27 -6.24 12.84 -29.11
N ARG A 28 -4.95 12.54 -28.92
CA ARG A 28 -4.47 11.79 -27.74
C ARG A 28 -4.59 12.57 -26.43
N ALA A 29 -4.46 13.90 -26.50
CA ALA A 29 -4.59 14.76 -25.33
C ALA A 29 -6.05 14.87 -24.85
N ALA A 30 -7.02 14.77 -25.78
CA ALA A 30 -8.44 14.75 -25.43
C ALA A 30 -8.81 13.48 -24.65
N GLU A 31 -8.33 12.31 -25.08
CA GLU A 31 -8.59 11.03 -24.40
C GLU A 31 -7.94 10.96 -23.00
N GLN A 32 -6.73 11.48 -22.83
CA GLN A 32 -6.09 11.60 -21.51
C GLN A 32 -6.85 12.58 -20.60
N MET A 33 -7.34 13.71 -21.14
CA MET A 33 -8.11 14.68 -20.38
C MET A 33 -9.44 14.10 -19.90
N GLU A 34 -10.10 13.29 -20.72
CA GLU A 34 -11.35 12.61 -20.36
C GLU A 34 -11.13 11.56 -19.26
N LYS A 35 -10.04 10.78 -19.34
CA LYS A 35 -9.65 9.84 -18.26
C LYS A 35 -9.34 10.57 -16.94
N LEU A 36 -8.67 11.73 -17.00
CA LEU A 36 -8.39 12.54 -15.83
C LEU A 36 -9.66 13.16 -15.23
N LEU A 37 -10.56 13.70 -16.06
CA LEU A 37 -11.86 14.23 -15.63
C LEU A 37 -12.72 13.14 -14.98
N ALA A 38 -12.81 11.96 -15.58
CA ALA A 38 -13.53 10.81 -15.02
C ALA A 38 -12.90 10.29 -13.71
N GLY A 39 -11.60 10.49 -13.51
CA GLY A 39 -10.92 10.22 -12.25
C GLY A 39 -11.25 11.25 -11.16
N VAL A 40 -11.34 12.53 -11.53
CA VAL A 40 -11.73 13.62 -10.63
C VAL A 40 -13.18 13.51 -10.19
N ASP A 41 -14.10 13.19 -11.11
CA ASP A 41 -15.52 12.99 -10.80
C ASP A 41 -15.70 11.79 -9.84
N ARG A 42 -14.99 10.67 -10.09
CA ARG A 42 -14.98 9.53 -9.15
C ARG A 42 -14.43 9.88 -7.77
N ALA A 43 -13.34 10.65 -7.72
CA ALA A 43 -12.79 11.09 -6.44
C ALA A 43 -13.79 11.99 -5.67
N HIS A 44 -14.53 12.85 -6.39
CA HIS A 44 -15.58 13.67 -5.81
C HIS A 44 -16.73 12.82 -5.25
N ASP A 45 -17.22 11.84 -6.01
CA ASP A 45 -18.29 10.93 -5.57
C ASP A 45 -17.90 10.15 -4.31
N CYS A 46 -16.65 9.66 -4.26
CA CYS A 46 -16.11 9.04 -3.05
C CYS A 46 -16.11 10.01 -1.86
N MET A 47 -15.63 11.24 -2.05
CA MET A 47 -15.59 12.23 -0.96
C MET A 47 -16.99 12.61 -0.46
N VAL A 48 -17.97 12.72 -1.34
CA VAL A 48 -19.38 12.98 -0.97
C VAL A 48 -19.97 11.80 -0.18
N ALA A 49 -19.65 10.56 -0.57
CA ALA A 49 -20.08 9.36 0.17
C ALA A 49 -19.53 9.32 1.61
N PHE A 50 -18.30 9.81 1.82
CA PHE A 50 -17.70 9.94 3.15
C PHE A 50 -18.20 11.14 3.98
N GLY A 51 -18.92 12.09 3.37
CA GLY A 51 -19.48 13.27 4.05
C GLY A 51 -20.71 13.00 4.93
N SER A 52 -21.26 11.78 4.90
CA SER A 52 -22.35 11.36 5.78
C SER A 52 -21.82 10.94 7.16
N PRO A 53 -22.60 11.10 8.25
CA PRO A 53 -22.19 10.64 9.59
C PRO A 53 -21.90 9.14 9.63
N LYS A 54 -22.61 8.35 8.80
CA LYS A 54 -22.31 6.91 8.61
C LYS A 54 -20.98 6.69 7.87
N GLY A 55 -20.69 7.50 6.84
CA GLY A 55 -19.42 7.46 6.11
C GLY A 55 -18.21 7.79 6.99
N LEU A 56 -18.33 8.77 7.89
CA LEU A 56 -17.29 9.09 8.87
C LEU A 56 -17.07 7.95 9.87
N LEU A 57 -18.15 7.28 10.31
CA LEU A 57 -18.05 6.13 11.20
C LEU A 57 -17.36 4.95 10.50
N THR A 58 -17.69 4.71 9.23
CA THR A 58 -16.99 3.72 8.39
C THR A 58 -15.51 4.07 8.22
N LEU A 59 -15.16 5.34 8.05
CA LEU A 59 -13.77 5.79 7.97
C LEU A 59 -13.02 5.53 9.28
N LEU A 60 -13.62 5.89 10.42
CA LEU A 60 -13.05 5.60 11.74
C LEU A 60 -12.84 4.11 11.95
N LEU A 61 -13.84 3.29 11.60
CA LEU A 61 -13.74 1.84 11.68
C LEU A 61 -12.64 1.32 10.75
N ALA A 62 -12.52 1.86 9.54
CA ALA A 62 -11.45 1.50 8.62
C ALA A 62 -10.07 1.84 9.19
N ILE A 63 -9.90 2.97 9.87
CA ILE A 63 -8.65 3.33 10.55
C ILE A 63 -8.35 2.33 11.68
N VAL A 64 -9.34 2.02 12.51
CA VAL A 64 -9.21 1.08 13.63
C VAL A 64 -8.88 -0.34 13.14
N ILE A 65 -9.41 -0.77 11.99
CA ILE A 65 -9.07 -2.07 11.39
C ILE A 65 -7.70 -2.03 10.70
N SER A 66 -7.34 -0.89 10.10
CA SER A 66 -6.08 -0.73 9.39
C SER A 66 -4.87 -0.67 10.33
N ALA A 67 -5.03 -0.11 11.53
CA ALA A 67 -3.96 0.02 12.51
C ALA A 67 -3.38 -1.36 12.93
N PRO A 68 -4.17 -2.36 13.36
CA PRO A 68 -3.70 -3.72 13.61
C PRO A 68 -3.09 -4.38 12.37
N SER A 69 -3.69 -4.14 11.19
CA SER A 69 -3.17 -4.68 9.93
C SER A 69 -1.75 -4.18 9.63
N HIS A 70 -1.44 -2.95 10.02
CA HIS A 70 -0.11 -2.35 9.84
C HIS A 70 0.82 -2.54 11.04
N ALA A 71 0.28 -2.88 12.21
CA ALA A 71 1.05 -3.13 13.43
C ALA A 71 2.10 -4.23 13.25
N ASN A 72 1.81 -5.27 12.46
CA ASN A 72 2.78 -6.32 12.14
C ASN A 72 4.10 -5.75 11.59
N LYS A 73 4.04 -4.71 10.75
CA LYS A 73 5.23 -4.09 10.15
C LYS A 73 6.09 -3.39 11.20
N LEU A 74 5.45 -2.74 12.16
CA LEU A 74 6.12 -2.03 13.24
C LEU A 74 6.69 -2.99 14.29
N LEU A 75 6.01 -4.10 14.55
CA LEU A 75 6.44 -5.11 15.50
C LEU A 75 7.53 -6.03 14.93
N ALA A 76 7.60 -6.20 13.62
CA ALA A 76 8.55 -7.10 12.96
C ALA A 76 10.01 -6.82 13.37
N GLY A 77 10.41 -5.54 13.41
CA GLY A 77 11.74 -5.17 13.88
C GLY A 77 12.01 -5.63 15.30
N TYR A 78 11.09 -5.34 16.23
CA TYR A 78 11.25 -5.68 17.64
C TYR A 78 11.29 -7.19 17.85
N VAL A 79 10.39 -7.93 17.21
CA VAL A 79 10.38 -9.41 17.27
C VAL A 79 11.69 -9.99 16.76
N THR A 80 12.22 -9.48 15.63
CA THR A 80 13.53 -9.91 15.13
C THR A 80 14.66 -9.68 16.13
N MET A 81 14.68 -8.51 16.79
CA MET A 81 15.68 -8.21 17.82
C MET A 81 15.63 -9.20 18.98
N ARG A 82 14.41 -9.57 19.42
CA ARG A 82 14.22 -10.57 20.48
C ARG A 82 14.65 -11.96 20.04
N ILE A 83 14.41 -12.35 18.78
CA ILE A 83 14.85 -13.63 18.23
C ILE A 83 16.39 -13.71 18.18
N LEU A 84 17.06 -12.61 17.84
CA LEU A 84 18.53 -12.53 17.81
C LEU A 84 19.17 -12.38 19.20
N GLY A 85 18.36 -12.27 20.27
CA GLY A 85 18.86 -12.10 21.64
C GLY A 85 19.46 -10.73 21.92
N ILE A 86 19.17 -9.72 21.08
CA ILE A 86 19.72 -8.37 21.24
C ILE A 86 18.78 -7.57 22.17
N PRO A 87 19.27 -7.06 23.31
CA PRO A 87 18.47 -6.22 24.19
C PRO A 87 18.28 -4.84 23.53
N ALA A 88 17.05 -4.55 23.10
CA ALA A 88 16.67 -3.27 22.55
C ALA A 88 15.38 -2.78 23.20
N ASP A 89 15.28 -1.47 23.43
CA ASP A 89 14.06 -0.86 23.94
C ASP A 89 12.96 -0.91 22.87
N PHE A 90 11.72 -1.18 23.30
CA PHE A 90 10.59 -1.28 22.39
C PHE A 90 10.33 0.03 21.65
N THR A 91 10.42 1.16 22.36
CA THR A 91 10.14 2.49 21.81
C THR A 91 11.15 2.87 20.75
N ASP A 92 12.42 2.59 20.99
CA ASP A 92 13.50 2.86 20.06
C ASP A 92 13.31 2.09 18.75
N ILE A 93 13.02 0.78 18.85
CA ILE A 93 12.80 -0.04 17.66
C ILE A 93 11.52 0.40 16.93
N LEU A 94 10.48 0.79 17.65
CA LEU A 94 9.25 1.31 17.04
C LEU A 94 9.50 2.59 16.23
N LEU A 95 10.31 3.51 16.75
CA LEU A 95 10.74 4.73 16.05
C LEU A 95 11.53 4.39 14.78
N LEU A 96 12.48 3.47 14.87
CA LEU A 96 13.27 3.03 13.71
C LEU A 96 12.39 2.34 12.65
N GLN A 97 11.45 1.48 13.03
CA GLN A 97 10.53 0.84 12.09
C GLN A 97 9.59 1.86 11.42
N THR A 98 9.19 2.90 12.15
CA THR A 98 8.41 4.02 11.59
C THR A 98 9.24 4.80 10.58
N LEU A 99 10.50 5.09 10.89
CA LEU A 99 11.44 5.72 9.97
C LEU A 99 11.65 4.88 8.70
N ILE A 100 11.89 3.58 8.83
CA ILE A 100 12.04 2.66 7.69
C ILE A 100 10.77 2.69 6.82
N SER A 101 9.59 2.61 7.44
CA SER A 101 8.31 2.64 6.73
C SER A 101 8.10 3.95 5.98
N PHE A 102 8.48 5.08 6.59
CA PHE A 102 8.41 6.41 5.98
C PHE A 102 9.37 6.54 4.78
N LEU A 103 10.63 6.11 4.94
CA LEU A 103 11.61 6.14 3.86
C LEU A 103 11.19 5.28 2.68
N LEU A 104 10.56 4.13 2.95
CA LEU A 104 10.03 3.25 1.92
C LEU A 104 8.84 3.81 1.17
N TYR A 105 8.12 4.79 1.73
CA TYR A 105 7.05 5.47 0.99
C TYR A 105 7.59 6.27 -0.20
N PHE A 106 8.85 6.72 -0.13
CA PHE A 106 9.53 7.43 -1.22
C PHE A 106 10.32 6.49 -2.16
N ALA A 107 10.35 5.19 -1.87
CA ALA A 107 11.04 4.22 -2.70
C ALA A 107 10.31 4.04 -4.05
N PRO A 108 10.95 4.28 -5.20
CA PRO A 108 10.32 4.15 -6.52
C PRO A 108 10.14 2.69 -6.98
N THR A 109 10.35 1.71 -6.09
CA THR A 109 10.35 0.29 -6.44
C THR A 109 9.04 -0.39 -6.04
N PRO A 110 8.14 -0.73 -6.99
CA PRO A 110 7.00 -1.59 -6.69
C PRO A 110 7.55 -2.98 -6.33
N GLY A 111 7.38 -3.39 -5.08
CA GLY A 111 7.91 -4.65 -4.54
C GLY A 111 9.14 -4.53 -3.64
N GLY A 112 9.85 -3.40 -3.65
CA GLY A 112 10.75 -2.96 -2.56
C GLY A 112 11.82 -3.94 -2.04
N SER A 113 12.21 -4.99 -2.78
CA SER A 113 13.07 -6.03 -2.17
C SER A 113 14.48 -5.50 -1.85
N GLY A 114 15.17 -4.94 -2.84
CA GLY A 114 16.53 -4.43 -2.61
C GLY A 114 16.57 -3.20 -1.71
N LEU A 115 15.71 -2.20 -1.98
CA LEU A 115 15.76 -0.94 -1.25
C LEU A 115 15.26 -1.07 0.20
N ALA A 116 14.31 -1.96 0.49
CA ALA A 116 13.87 -2.17 1.87
C ALA A 116 14.83 -3.02 2.70
N GLU A 117 15.54 -3.97 2.09
CA GLU A 117 16.63 -4.68 2.77
C GLU A 117 17.75 -3.70 3.13
N LEU A 118 18.19 -2.92 2.16
CA LEU A 118 19.26 -1.94 2.39
C LEU A 118 18.84 -0.88 3.42
N THR A 119 17.65 -0.29 3.27
CA THR A 119 17.16 0.75 4.20
C THR A 119 17.03 0.20 5.61
N SER A 120 16.44 -1.00 5.77
CA SER A 120 16.29 -1.61 7.10
C SER A 120 17.64 -1.97 7.72
N ALA A 121 18.57 -2.54 6.95
CA ALA A 121 19.91 -2.87 7.42
C ALA A 121 20.71 -1.62 7.83
N VAL A 122 20.64 -0.54 7.04
CA VAL A 122 21.33 0.72 7.35
C VAL A 122 20.75 1.35 8.61
N VAL A 123 19.43 1.49 8.70
CA VAL A 123 18.78 2.11 9.87
C VAL A 123 18.99 1.28 11.14
N MET A 124 18.99 -0.05 11.04
CA MET A 124 19.18 -0.95 12.18
C MET A 124 20.65 -1.24 12.51
N SER A 125 21.60 -0.74 11.73
CA SER A 125 23.04 -0.92 12.00
C SER A 125 23.50 -0.34 13.35
N VAL A 126 22.69 0.53 13.96
CA VAL A 126 22.88 1.04 15.32
C VAL A 126 22.77 -0.07 16.37
N TYR A 127 21.94 -1.08 16.14
CA TYR A 127 21.73 -2.20 17.06
C TYR A 127 22.27 -3.55 16.54
N VAL A 128 22.33 -3.73 15.23
CA VAL A 128 22.66 -5.00 14.59
C VAL A 128 24.06 -4.92 13.98
N SER A 129 24.98 -5.72 14.51
CA SER A 129 26.33 -5.87 13.95
C SER A 129 26.30 -6.37 12.50
N ARG A 130 27.34 -6.06 11.72
CA ARG A 130 27.45 -6.47 10.30
C ARG A 130 27.30 -7.97 10.09
N ASP A 131 27.82 -8.78 11.03
CA ASP A 131 27.75 -10.24 10.96
C ASP A 131 26.32 -10.78 11.14
N LEU A 132 25.48 -10.06 11.91
CA LEU A 132 24.08 -10.43 12.18
C LEU A 132 23.09 -9.76 11.21
N THR A 133 23.56 -8.84 10.38
CA THR A 133 22.71 -8.09 9.43
C THR A 133 21.97 -9.00 8.44
N PRO A 134 22.58 -10.04 7.84
CA PRO A 134 21.87 -10.97 6.96
C PRO A 134 20.76 -11.74 7.70
N SER A 135 21.06 -12.22 8.92
CA SER A 135 20.10 -12.94 9.77
C SER A 135 18.92 -12.06 10.16
N TYR A 136 19.20 -10.82 10.59
CA TYR A 136 18.18 -9.81 10.88
C TYR A 136 17.27 -9.58 9.67
N THR A 137 17.89 -9.34 8.51
CA THR A 137 17.17 -9.01 7.28
C THR A 137 16.26 -10.16 6.84
N LEU A 138 16.73 -11.41 6.95
CA LEU A 138 15.97 -12.60 6.61
C LEU A 138 14.74 -12.79 7.51
N ILE A 139 14.91 -12.67 8.83
CA ILE A 139 13.81 -12.82 9.79
C ILE A 139 12.80 -11.67 9.61
N TRP A 140 13.29 -10.44 9.48
CA TRP A 140 12.46 -9.27 9.24
C TRP A 140 11.66 -9.39 7.93
N ARG A 141 12.27 -9.90 6.85
CA ARG A 141 11.61 -10.21 5.57
C ARG A 141 10.56 -11.30 5.72
N PHE A 142 10.86 -12.33 6.50
CA PHE A 142 9.93 -13.42 6.74
C PHE A 142 8.64 -12.91 7.39
N ILE A 143 8.76 -12.08 8.43
CA ILE A 143 7.61 -11.52 9.15
C ILE A 143 6.82 -10.52 8.28
N ASN A 144 7.51 -9.67 7.51
CA ASN A 144 6.86 -8.60 6.74
C ASN A 144 6.29 -9.03 5.38
N SER A 145 6.86 -10.07 4.76
CA SER A 145 6.55 -10.40 3.37
C SER A 145 6.23 -11.88 3.21
N TYR A 146 7.15 -12.77 3.60
CA TYR A 146 6.99 -14.18 3.28
C TYR A 146 5.82 -14.84 4.02
N ALA A 147 5.59 -14.49 5.28
CA ALA A 147 4.45 -14.99 6.04
C ALA A 147 3.11 -14.63 5.36
N THR A 148 2.95 -13.37 4.94
CA THR A 148 1.74 -12.91 4.25
C THR A 148 1.57 -13.59 2.89
N VAL A 149 2.65 -13.74 2.12
CA VAL A 149 2.62 -14.43 0.83
C VAL A 149 2.25 -15.90 1.00
N ILE A 150 2.81 -16.59 2.00
CA ILE A 150 2.49 -17.99 2.30
C ILE A 150 1.00 -18.14 2.65
N VAL A 151 0.50 -17.33 3.58
CA VAL A 151 -0.91 -17.39 3.99
C VAL A 151 -1.84 -17.08 2.81
N GLY A 152 -1.55 -16.02 2.04
CA GLY A 152 -2.32 -15.66 0.85
C GLY A 152 -2.30 -16.76 -0.21
N SER A 153 -1.15 -17.40 -0.42
CA SER A 153 -1.00 -18.51 -1.37
C SER A 153 -1.77 -19.75 -0.93
N LEU A 154 -1.79 -20.07 0.36
CA LEU A 154 -2.55 -21.20 0.91
C LEU A 154 -4.07 -20.98 0.76
N ILE A 155 -4.55 -19.77 1.06
CA ILE A 155 -5.96 -19.41 0.89
C ILE A 155 -6.33 -19.47 -0.60
N PHE A 156 -5.50 -18.89 -1.46
CA PHE A 156 -5.70 -18.93 -2.91
C PHE A 156 -5.74 -20.37 -3.43
N TRP A 157 -4.80 -21.21 -3.00
CA TRP A 157 -4.76 -22.63 -3.37
C TRP A 157 -6.01 -23.39 -2.90
N TYR A 158 -6.46 -23.13 -1.68
CA TYR A 158 -7.68 -23.72 -1.14
C TYR A 158 -8.92 -23.31 -1.94
N TRP A 159 -9.02 -22.04 -2.32
CA TRP A 159 -10.10 -21.54 -3.18
C TRP A 159 -10.01 -22.14 -4.57
N LEU A 160 -8.82 -22.25 -5.15
CA LEU A 160 -8.61 -22.87 -6.45
C LEU A 160 -9.07 -24.33 -6.44
N ARG A 161 -8.68 -25.11 -5.42
CA ARG A 161 -9.14 -26.49 -5.27
C ARG A 161 -10.65 -26.58 -5.10
N ARG A 162 -11.27 -25.71 -4.29
CA ARG A 162 -12.73 -25.71 -4.11
C ARG A 162 -13.51 -25.21 -5.32
N GLY A 163 -12.96 -24.26 -6.08
CA GLY A 163 -13.58 -23.69 -7.28
C GLY A 163 -13.43 -24.58 -8.51
N LEU A 164 -12.38 -25.42 -8.56
CA LEU A 164 -12.20 -26.44 -9.60
C LEU A 164 -13.06 -27.69 -9.34
N ILE A 165 -13.40 -28.01 -8.09
CA ILE A 165 -14.37 -29.07 -7.74
C ILE A 165 -15.78 -28.55 -8.07
N GLY A 166 -16.18 -28.68 -9.34
CA GLY A 166 -17.51 -28.28 -9.84
C GLY A 166 -17.53 -27.63 -11.22
N ARG A 167 -16.37 -27.38 -11.83
CA ARG A 167 -16.24 -26.88 -13.23
C ARG A 167 -15.21 -27.68 -14.02
N GLU A 168 -15.25 -29.00 -13.91
CA GLU A 168 -14.67 -29.85 -14.94
C GLU A 168 -15.51 -29.67 -16.20
N GLU A 169 -15.15 -28.68 -17.02
CA GLU A 169 -15.67 -28.58 -18.38
C GLU A 169 -15.26 -29.86 -19.08
N HIS A 170 -16.26 -30.69 -19.42
CA HIS A 170 -16.09 -31.72 -20.45
C HIS A 170 -15.65 -30.99 -21.71
N VAL A 171 -14.35 -31.01 -21.98
CA VAL A 171 -13.79 -30.66 -23.29
C VAL A 171 -14.34 -31.72 -24.23
N GLY A 172 -15.50 -31.42 -24.80
CA GLY A 172 -16.14 -32.19 -25.86
C GLY A 172 -15.20 -32.20 -27.05
N LEU A 173 -14.51 -33.31 -27.23
CA LEU A 173 -13.88 -33.66 -28.49
C LEU A 173 -15.01 -33.93 -29.49
N SER A 174 -15.29 -32.95 -30.33
CA SER A 174 -16.04 -33.10 -31.59
C SER A 174 -15.09 -32.96 -32.77
#